data_AF-A0A026VZC7-F1
#
_entry.id   AF-A0A026VZC7-F1
#
_cell.length_a   1.000
_cell.length_b   1.000
_cell.length_c   1.000
_cell.angle_alpha   90.00
_cell.angle_beta   90.00
_cell.angle_gamma   90.00
#
_symmetry.space_group_name_H-M   'P 1'
#
loop_
_entity.id
_entity.type
_entity.pdbx_description
1 polymer ?
#
loop_
_entity_poly.entity_id
_entity_poly.type
_entity_poly.pdbx_seq_one_letter_code
_entity_poly.pdbx_strand_id
1 'polypeptide(L)'
;MEKVSGYKVTQLKDILKELNLPTTGMKVELIARLTTVDPETLAETLSIFEAGAMTVDVEDEAAARQGDAAITSVGHGIGERTDRLENRNDIDAQNLIQRELDLLRRENALLQRELRWAERSGSGVATNASRTPAPPVVRIRDISDMLADFNGDKDTWKGQAGILRTTYQLTEDAMKMLLSSRLKGKAQEWYHSTATHLQLSVDELFERMDRIFNQRRTRLELRRSFEKRMWQVGESFSTYLHAKVILANKASIVQEELTDYLINGIPDSRMRD
;
A
#
# COMPACT_ATOMS: atom_id res chain seq x y z
N MET A 1 -21.99 -24.78 -21.29
CA MET A 1 -20.88 -24.00 -20.71
C MET A 1 -19.68 -24.87 -20.36
N GLU A 2 -19.86 -25.98 -19.64
CA GLU A 2 -18.76 -26.79 -19.08
C GLU A 2 -17.78 -27.39 -20.11
N LYS A 3 -18.24 -27.76 -21.32
CA LYS A 3 -17.34 -28.31 -22.36
C LYS A 3 -16.23 -27.35 -22.82
N VAL A 4 -16.48 -26.04 -22.85
CA VAL A 4 -15.58 -25.07 -23.51
C VAL A 4 -14.40 -24.64 -22.60
N SER A 5 -14.52 -24.81 -21.28
CA SER A 5 -13.47 -24.41 -20.32
C SER A 5 -12.21 -25.30 -20.39
N GLY A 6 -12.36 -26.56 -20.84
CA GLY A 6 -11.28 -27.55 -20.92
C GLY A 6 -10.24 -27.31 -22.01
N TYR A 7 -10.59 -26.63 -23.12
CA TYR A 7 -9.67 -26.45 -24.25
C TYR A 7 -8.50 -25.49 -23.93
N LYS A 8 -7.37 -25.71 -24.60
CA LYS A 8 -6.18 -24.83 -24.55
C LYS A 8 -6.44 -23.53 -25.33
N VAL A 9 -5.67 -22.48 -25.01
CA VAL A 9 -5.83 -21.15 -25.63
C VAL A 9 -5.59 -21.17 -27.15
N THR A 10 -4.77 -22.09 -27.66
CA THR A 10 -4.58 -22.33 -29.10
C THR A 10 -5.87 -22.84 -29.73
N GLN A 11 -6.36 -23.99 -29.25
CA GLN A 11 -7.62 -24.60 -29.70
C GLN A 11 -8.81 -23.63 -29.67
N LEU A 12 -8.95 -22.84 -28.59
CA LEU A 12 -9.99 -21.81 -28.48
C LEU A 12 -9.89 -20.73 -29.56
N LYS A 13 -8.68 -20.36 -30.00
CA LYS A 13 -8.48 -19.42 -31.10
C LYS A 13 -8.77 -20.05 -32.46
N ASP A 14 -8.46 -21.33 -32.65
CA ASP A 14 -8.73 -22.04 -33.90
C ASP A 14 -10.25 -22.20 -34.11
N ILE A 15 -10.99 -22.59 -33.06
CA ILE A 15 -12.46 -22.63 -33.07
C ILE A 15 -13.07 -21.24 -33.35
N LEU A 16 -12.57 -20.18 -32.69
CA LEU A 16 -13.02 -18.80 -32.95
C LEU A 16 -12.71 -18.35 -34.39
N LYS A 17 -11.60 -18.81 -34.98
CA LYS A 17 -11.21 -18.47 -36.35
C LYS A 17 -12.14 -19.12 -37.37
N GLU A 18 -12.57 -20.36 -37.14
CA GLU A 18 -13.55 -21.05 -38.01
C GLU A 18 -14.95 -20.42 -37.90
N LEU A 19 -15.31 -19.94 -36.70
CA LEU A 19 -16.52 -19.13 -36.48
C LEU A 19 -16.40 -17.66 -36.94
N ASN A 20 -15.31 -17.27 -37.60
CA ASN A 20 -15.01 -15.89 -38.05
C ASN A 20 -15.07 -14.81 -36.94
N LEU A 21 -14.78 -15.21 -35.69
CA LEU A 21 -14.81 -14.33 -34.52
C LEU A 21 -13.41 -13.79 -34.15
N PRO A 22 -13.33 -12.67 -33.40
CA PRO A 22 -12.05 -12.12 -32.96
C PRO A 22 -11.29 -13.08 -32.05
N THR A 23 -10.02 -13.34 -32.36
CA THR A 23 -9.12 -14.27 -31.63
C THR A 23 -8.21 -13.57 -30.59
N THR A 24 -8.40 -12.27 -30.37
CA THR A 24 -7.61 -11.44 -29.45
C THR A 24 -8.11 -11.51 -28.00
N GLY A 25 -7.22 -11.40 -27.01
CA GLY A 25 -7.60 -11.33 -25.59
C GLY A 25 -7.26 -12.57 -24.76
N MET A 26 -7.73 -12.56 -23.51
CA MET A 26 -7.45 -13.58 -22.49
C MET A 26 -8.35 -14.81 -22.61
N LYS A 27 -7.94 -15.97 -22.05
CA LYS A 27 -8.72 -17.24 -22.13
C LYS A 27 -10.19 -17.06 -21.75
N VAL A 28 -10.48 -16.28 -20.70
CA VAL A 28 -11.84 -15.98 -20.22
C VAL A 28 -12.67 -15.22 -21.26
N GLU A 29 -12.06 -14.26 -21.97
CA GLU A 29 -12.73 -13.47 -23.01
C GLU A 29 -13.01 -14.28 -24.27
N LEU A 30 -12.11 -15.21 -24.62
CA LEU A 30 -12.31 -16.16 -25.73
C LEU A 30 -13.47 -17.13 -25.41
N ILE A 31 -13.53 -17.66 -24.19
CA ILE A 31 -14.64 -18.50 -23.73
C ILE A 31 -15.95 -17.70 -23.71
N ALA A 32 -15.94 -16.45 -23.25
CA ALA A 32 -17.13 -15.60 -23.23
C ALA A 32 -17.72 -15.37 -24.62
N ARG A 33 -16.88 -15.16 -25.66
CA ARG A 33 -17.34 -15.03 -27.05
C ARG A 33 -17.92 -16.34 -27.59
N LEU A 34 -17.31 -17.48 -27.27
CA LEU A 34 -17.87 -18.78 -27.63
C LEU A 34 -19.23 -19.02 -26.94
N THR A 35 -19.44 -18.56 -25.70
CA THR A 35 -20.75 -18.64 -25.03
C THR A 35 -21.82 -17.69 -25.58
N THR A 36 -21.47 -16.76 -26.47
CA THR A 36 -22.45 -15.90 -27.18
C THR A 36 -22.86 -16.41 -28.56
N VAL A 37 -22.31 -17.55 -29.00
CA VAL A 37 -22.66 -18.21 -30.28
C VAL A 37 -23.79 -19.21 -30.06
N ASP A 38 -24.64 -19.41 -31.07
CA ASP A 38 -25.75 -20.35 -31.02
C ASP A 38 -25.26 -21.78 -30.71
N PRO A 39 -25.84 -22.47 -29.70
CA PRO A 39 -25.26 -23.66 -29.11
C PRO A 39 -25.19 -24.86 -30.06
N GLU A 40 -26.03 -24.91 -31.09
CA GLU A 40 -26.02 -25.96 -32.13
C GLU A 40 -24.80 -25.81 -33.04
N THR A 41 -24.54 -24.60 -33.55
CA THR A 41 -23.36 -24.31 -34.40
C THR A 41 -22.03 -24.50 -33.66
N LEU A 42 -22.01 -24.22 -32.35
CA LEU A 42 -20.86 -24.47 -31.50
C LEU A 42 -20.66 -25.97 -31.21
N ALA A 43 -21.73 -26.76 -31.10
CA ALA A 43 -21.60 -28.21 -30.93
C ALA A 43 -21.08 -28.90 -32.20
N GLU A 44 -21.55 -28.45 -33.38
CA GLU A 44 -21.12 -28.97 -34.68
C GLU A 44 -19.63 -28.70 -34.93
N THR A 45 -19.18 -27.45 -34.75
CA THR A 45 -17.76 -27.08 -34.90
C THR A 45 -16.83 -27.78 -33.91
N LEU A 46 -17.23 -27.94 -32.64
CA LEU A 46 -16.45 -28.75 -31.68
C LEU A 46 -16.35 -30.22 -32.09
N SER A 47 -17.43 -30.82 -32.63
CA SER A 47 -17.41 -32.20 -33.12
C SER A 47 -16.48 -32.38 -34.32
N ILE A 48 -16.33 -31.37 -35.18
CA ILE A 48 -15.40 -31.37 -36.31
C ILE A 48 -13.94 -31.31 -35.81
N PHE A 49 -13.64 -30.44 -34.84
CA PHE A 49 -12.31 -30.37 -34.21
C PHE A 49 -11.93 -31.66 -33.46
N GLU A 50 -12.88 -32.31 -32.78
CA GLU A 50 -12.63 -33.57 -32.08
C GLU A 50 -12.44 -34.75 -33.05
N ALA A 51 -13.13 -34.77 -34.18
CA ALA A 51 -12.92 -35.76 -35.25
C ALA A 51 -11.62 -35.54 -36.04
N GLY A 52 -11.12 -34.30 -36.13
CA GLY A 52 -9.91 -33.93 -36.88
C GLY A 52 -8.59 -34.16 -36.14
N ALA A 53 -8.60 -34.47 -34.84
CA ALA A 53 -7.41 -34.55 -34.00
C ALA A 53 -6.57 -35.84 -34.15
N MET A 54 -6.43 -36.36 -35.38
CA MET A 54 -5.67 -37.57 -35.68
C MET A 54 -4.64 -37.41 -36.81
N THR A 55 -3.72 -36.43 -36.67
CA THR A 55 -2.36 -36.49 -37.28
C THR A 55 -1.41 -35.48 -36.60
N VAL A 56 -0.25 -35.99 -36.12
CA VAL A 56 1.12 -35.45 -36.34
C VAL A 56 1.38 -33.99 -35.84
N ASP A 57 2.35 -33.68 -34.97
CA ASP A 57 3.76 -34.09 -34.97
C ASP A 57 4.35 -34.53 -33.61
N VAL A 58 5.48 -35.23 -33.68
CA VAL A 58 6.33 -35.70 -32.57
C VAL A 58 7.76 -35.18 -32.74
N GLU A 59 8.32 -34.56 -31.69
CA GLU A 59 9.75 -34.53 -31.37
C GLU A 59 9.81 -34.74 -29.84
N ASP A 60 10.10 -35.94 -29.30
CA ASP A 60 11.43 -36.55 -29.04
C ASP A 60 12.40 -35.63 -28.26
N GLU A 61 13.16 -36.04 -27.25
CA GLU A 61 13.73 -37.33 -26.80
C GLU A 61 13.90 -37.30 -25.24
N ALA A 62 14.32 -38.31 -24.45
CA ALA A 62 14.67 -39.73 -24.62
C ALA A 62 14.76 -40.46 -23.26
N ALA A 63 14.70 -41.81 -23.29
CA ALA A 63 15.43 -42.82 -22.47
C ALA A 63 14.53 -44.04 -22.11
N ALA A 64 14.41 -45.05 -22.98
CA ALA A 64 15.24 -46.28 -23.04
C ALA A 64 14.95 -47.30 -21.89
N ARG A 65 14.69 -48.61 -22.09
CA ARG A 65 15.02 -49.60 -23.17
C ARG A 65 13.88 -50.65 -23.29
N GLN A 66 13.48 -51.16 -24.48
CA GLN A 66 13.88 -52.45 -25.10
C GLN A 66 14.15 -53.62 -24.12
N GLY A 67 13.64 -54.85 -24.24
CA GLY A 67 12.74 -55.56 -25.18
C GLY A 67 12.11 -56.79 -24.46
N ASP A 68 11.64 -57.90 -25.05
CA ASP A 68 11.48 -58.36 -26.45
C ASP A 68 10.43 -59.54 -26.50
N ALA A 69 10.19 -60.19 -27.64
CA ALA A 69 9.07 -61.14 -27.88
C ALA A 69 9.22 -62.58 -27.34
N ALA A 70 8.09 -63.19 -26.90
CA ALA A 70 7.77 -64.63 -27.10
C ALA A 70 6.30 -64.96 -26.75
N ILE A 71 5.68 -65.85 -27.52
CA ILE A 71 4.33 -66.41 -27.28
C ILE A 71 4.47 -67.76 -26.55
N THR A 72 3.76 -67.95 -25.42
CA THR A 72 3.27 -69.28 -25.01
C THR A 72 2.05 -69.19 -24.09
N SER A 73 1.07 -70.05 -24.34
CA SER A 73 -0.19 -70.13 -23.60
C SER A 73 -0.11 -71.18 -22.47
N VAL A 74 -0.31 -70.77 -21.22
CA VAL A 74 -1.05 -71.43 -20.11
C VAL A 74 -1.32 -70.27 -19.12
N GLY A 75 -2.50 -69.94 -18.61
CA GLY A 75 -3.67 -70.73 -18.23
C GLY A 75 -3.92 -70.50 -16.72
N HIS A 76 -5.04 -69.85 -16.36
CA HIS A 76 -5.51 -69.52 -14.99
C HIS A 76 -4.74 -68.48 -14.15
N GLY A 77 -5.47 -67.45 -13.66
CA GLY A 77 -5.14 -66.80 -12.37
C GLY A 77 -4.93 -65.29 -12.28
N ILE A 78 -5.26 -64.47 -13.30
CA ILE A 78 -5.01 -63.00 -13.28
C ILE A 78 -6.32 -62.20 -13.39
N GLY A 79 -7.18 -62.34 -12.37
CA GLY A 79 -8.37 -61.48 -12.18
C GLY A 79 -8.26 -60.59 -10.94
N GLU A 80 -7.78 -61.11 -9.81
CA GLU A 80 -7.80 -60.38 -8.52
C GLU A 80 -6.60 -59.46 -8.27
N ARG A 81 -5.61 -59.40 -9.18
CA ARG A 81 -4.31 -58.75 -8.91
C ARG A 81 -4.19 -57.34 -9.51
N THR A 82 -4.95 -57.04 -10.56
CA THR A 82 -5.10 -55.70 -11.14
C THR A 82 -6.04 -54.83 -10.29
N ASP A 83 -7.22 -55.35 -9.96
CA ASP A 83 -8.22 -54.68 -9.10
C ASP A 83 -7.61 -54.20 -7.76
N ARG A 84 -6.71 -55.00 -7.15
CA ARG A 84 -6.06 -54.64 -5.88
C ARG A 84 -5.00 -53.55 -5.99
N LEU A 85 -4.50 -53.24 -7.18
CA LEU A 85 -3.56 -52.15 -7.42
C LEU A 85 -4.31 -50.88 -7.83
N GLU A 86 -5.32 -50.99 -8.68
CA GLU A 86 -6.19 -49.87 -9.06
C GLU A 86 -6.96 -49.34 -7.85
N ASN A 87 -7.65 -50.20 -7.11
CA ASN A 87 -8.41 -49.82 -5.91
C ASN A 87 -7.49 -49.28 -4.79
N ARG A 88 -6.21 -49.68 -4.74
CA ARG A 88 -5.24 -49.11 -3.79
C ARG A 88 -4.79 -47.71 -4.19
N ASN A 89 -4.53 -47.49 -5.48
CA ASN A 89 -4.21 -46.16 -6.02
C ASN A 89 -5.41 -45.20 -5.87
N ASP A 90 -6.64 -45.68 -6.06
CA ASP A 90 -7.87 -44.92 -5.82
C ASP A 90 -8.07 -44.58 -4.34
N ILE A 91 -7.80 -45.51 -3.43
CA ILE A 91 -7.80 -45.23 -1.97
C ILE A 91 -6.75 -44.16 -1.63
N ASP A 92 -5.53 -44.27 -2.16
CA ASP A 92 -4.47 -43.30 -1.90
C ASP A 92 -4.79 -41.92 -2.52
N ALA A 93 -5.44 -41.87 -3.70
CA ALA A 93 -5.95 -40.64 -4.30
C ALA A 93 -7.12 -40.03 -3.50
N GLN A 94 -8.08 -40.84 -3.04
CA GLN A 94 -9.18 -40.39 -2.18
C GLN A 94 -8.67 -39.87 -0.83
N ASN A 95 -7.67 -40.52 -0.23
CA ASN A 95 -7.01 -40.05 0.99
C ASN A 95 -6.30 -38.70 0.76
N LEU A 96 -5.67 -38.50 -0.41
CA LEU A 96 -5.04 -37.24 -0.77
C LEU A 96 -6.08 -36.12 -0.95
N ILE A 97 -7.17 -36.39 -1.68
CA ILE A 97 -8.29 -35.45 -1.89
C ILE A 97 -8.98 -35.10 -0.58
N GLN A 98 -9.20 -36.06 0.32
CA GLN A 98 -9.75 -35.80 1.66
C GLN A 98 -8.81 -34.91 2.48
N ARG A 99 -7.49 -35.14 2.42
CA ARG A 99 -6.50 -34.32 3.10
C ARG A 99 -6.43 -32.91 2.53
N GLU A 100 -6.56 -32.75 1.21
CA GLU A 100 -6.63 -31.46 0.53
C GLU A 100 -7.92 -30.70 0.87
N LEU A 101 -9.07 -31.38 0.89
CA LEU A 101 -10.34 -30.81 1.37
C LEU A 101 -10.27 -30.36 2.83
N ASP A 102 -9.62 -31.12 3.71
CA ASP A 102 -9.44 -30.74 5.11
C ASP A 102 -8.43 -29.59 5.29
N LEU A 103 -7.42 -29.48 4.42
CA LEU A 103 -6.57 -28.29 4.35
C LEU A 103 -7.37 -27.06 3.87
N LEU A 104 -8.11 -27.17 2.78
CA LEU A 104 -8.97 -26.11 2.24
C LEU A 104 -10.07 -25.67 3.23
N ARG A 105 -10.58 -26.58 4.06
CA ARG A 105 -11.50 -26.26 5.16
C ARG A 105 -10.82 -25.50 6.29
N ARG A 106 -9.59 -25.88 6.67
CA ARG A 106 -8.80 -25.16 7.68
C ARG A 106 -8.38 -23.79 7.19
N GLU A 107 -7.99 -23.68 5.92
CA GLU A 107 -7.68 -22.42 5.25
C GLU A 107 -8.93 -21.53 5.16
N ASN A 108 -10.09 -22.05 4.74
CA ASN A 108 -11.35 -21.30 4.81
C ASN A 108 -11.70 -20.89 6.25
N ALA A 109 -11.50 -21.74 7.25
CA ALA A 109 -11.75 -21.37 8.64
C ALA A 109 -10.80 -20.28 9.15
N LEU A 110 -9.55 -20.26 8.67
CA LEU A 110 -8.58 -19.18 8.91
C LEU A 110 -8.95 -17.90 8.17
N LEU A 111 -9.25 -17.96 6.87
CA LEU A 111 -9.70 -16.81 6.07
C LEU A 111 -11.01 -16.22 6.60
N GLN A 112 -11.99 -17.04 7.00
CA GLN A 112 -13.21 -16.56 7.66
C GLN A 112 -12.94 -16.03 9.08
N ARG A 113 -11.87 -16.47 9.74
CA ARG A 113 -11.44 -15.87 11.01
C ARG A 113 -10.79 -14.52 10.73
N GLU A 114 -9.81 -14.43 9.83
CA GLU A 114 -9.18 -13.18 9.41
C GLU A 114 -10.19 -12.16 8.89
N LEU A 115 -11.18 -12.58 8.08
CA LEU A 115 -12.28 -11.74 7.64
C LEU A 115 -13.11 -11.25 8.84
N ARG A 116 -13.45 -12.11 9.82
CA ARG A 116 -14.12 -11.68 11.06
C ARG A 116 -13.26 -10.78 11.94
N TRP A 117 -11.93 -10.88 11.89
CA TRP A 117 -11.02 -9.94 12.57
C TRP A 117 -10.91 -8.62 11.81
N ALA A 118 -10.90 -8.63 10.48
CA ALA A 118 -10.96 -7.44 9.63
C ALA A 118 -12.32 -6.72 9.74
N GLU A 119 -13.42 -7.46 9.78
CA GLU A 119 -14.75 -6.96 10.11
C GLU A 119 -14.79 -6.40 11.53
N ARG A 120 -14.22 -7.07 12.54
CA ARG A 120 -14.22 -6.52 13.91
C ARG A 120 -13.30 -5.31 14.09
N SER A 121 -12.26 -5.18 13.27
CA SER A 121 -11.38 -4.00 13.21
C SER A 121 -11.89 -2.88 12.30
N GLY A 122 -12.83 -3.17 11.39
CA GLY A 122 -13.38 -2.23 10.39
C GLY A 122 -14.87 -1.93 10.50
N SER A 123 -15.64 -2.68 11.29
CA SER A 123 -17.09 -2.55 11.45
C SER A 123 -17.43 -1.71 12.68
N GLY A 124 -17.22 -0.40 12.53
CA GLY A 124 -18.06 0.56 13.20
C GLY A 124 -19.44 0.57 12.53
N VAL A 125 -20.35 -0.28 13.02
CA VAL A 125 -21.82 -0.21 12.82
C VAL A 125 -22.27 0.17 11.39
N ALA A 126 -22.43 -0.83 10.53
CA ALA A 126 -23.18 -0.69 9.28
C ALA A 126 -24.71 -0.67 9.53
N THR A 127 -25.20 0.41 10.15
CA THR A 127 -26.60 0.83 9.96
C THR A 127 -26.69 1.71 8.72
N ASN A 128 -27.87 1.78 8.09
CA ASN A 128 -28.11 2.64 6.93
C ASN A 128 -28.01 4.13 7.30
N ALA A 129 -26.79 4.66 7.32
CA ALA A 129 -26.48 6.07 7.34
C ALA A 129 -25.92 6.46 5.97
N SER A 130 -26.38 7.60 5.47
CA SER A 130 -25.98 8.21 4.20
C SER A 130 -24.49 8.06 3.92
N ARG A 131 -24.13 7.52 2.74
CA ARG A 131 -22.74 7.44 2.25
C ARG A 131 -22.13 8.84 2.19
N THR A 132 -21.52 9.30 3.29
CA THR A 132 -20.53 10.36 3.24
C THR A 132 -19.36 9.86 2.40
N PRO A 133 -18.86 10.66 1.44
CA PRO A 133 -17.65 10.28 0.73
C PRO A 133 -16.53 10.14 1.77
N ALA A 134 -15.83 9.00 1.75
CA ALA A 134 -14.66 8.80 2.59
C ALA A 134 -13.68 9.97 2.34
N PRO A 135 -13.10 10.57 3.40
CA PRO A 135 -12.17 11.67 3.21
C PRO A 135 -11.01 11.21 2.31
N PRO A 136 -10.49 12.09 1.43
CA PRO A 136 -9.40 11.71 0.53
C PRO A 136 -8.23 11.17 1.35
N VAL A 137 -7.72 10.00 0.97
CA VAL A 137 -6.59 9.36 1.64
C VAL A 137 -5.31 10.11 1.27
N VAL A 138 -5.06 11.23 1.97
CA VAL A 138 -3.85 12.03 1.82
C VAL A 138 -2.67 11.20 2.32
N ARG A 139 -1.61 11.05 1.52
CA ARG A 139 -0.47 10.24 1.94
C ARG A 139 0.31 11.02 2.99
N ILE A 140 0.86 10.31 3.98
CA ILE A 140 1.70 10.91 5.05
C ILE A 140 2.85 11.74 4.46
N ARG A 141 3.38 11.37 3.28
CA ARG A 141 4.39 12.14 2.55
C ARG A 141 3.90 13.54 2.15
N ASP A 142 2.69 13.64 1.62
CA ASP A 142 2.10 14.90 1.15
C ASP A 142 1.80 15.83 2.35
N ILE A 143 1.38 15.25 3.47
CA ILE A 143 1.20 15.96 4.76
C ILE A 143 2.55 16.39 5.34
N SER A 144 3.60 15.58 5.15
CA SER A 144 4.93 15.87 5.69
C SER A 144 5.48 17.19 5.15
N ASP A 145 5.27 17.51 3.88
CA ASP A 145 5.77 18.75 3.27
C ASP A 145 5.08 20.02 3.80
N MET A 146 3.97 19.87 4.54
CA MET A 146 3.30 20.96 5.27
C MET A 146 3.90 21.23 6.65
N LEU A 147 4.74 20.31 7.17
CA LEU A 147 5.44 20.47 8.45
C LEU A 147 6.90 20.84 8.18
N ALA A 148 7.36 21.95 8.75
CA ALA A 148 8.77 22.34 8.67
C ALA A 148 9.68 21.31 9.36
N ASP A 149 10.94 21.23 8.95
CA ASP A 149 11.93 20.42 9.67
C ASP A 149 12.21 21.01 11.07
N PHE A 150 12.41 20.15 12.07
CA PHE A 150 12.61 20.58 13.46
C PHE A 150 13.94 21.32 13.64
N ASN A 151 13.86 22.59 14.07
CA ASN A 151 15.00 23.50 14.22
C ASN A 151 15.26 23.92 15.69
N GLY A 152 14.62 23.26 16.67
CA GLY A 152 14.68 23.61 18.09
C GLY A 152 13.53 24.51 18.59
N ASP A 153 12.79 25.19 17.70
CA ASP A 153 11.61 25.97 18.07
C ASP A 153 10.39 25.05 18.28
N LYS A 154 10.32 24.46 19.47
CA LYS A 154 9.29 23.45 19.79
C LYS A 154 7.88 24.01 19.75
N ASP A 155 7.62 25.20 20.30
CA ASP A 155 6.23 25.65 20.50
C ASP A 155 5.52 25.90 19.16
N THR A 156 6.22 26.52 18.20
CA THR A 156 5.70 26.68 16.84
C THR A 156 5.55 25.34 16.12
N TRP A 157 6.54 24.44 16.24
CA TRP A 157 6.54 23.14 15.58
C TRP A 157 5.47 22.17 16.14
N LYS A 158 5.31 22.12 17.47
CA LYS A 158 4.23 21.36 18.15
C LYS A 158 2.85 21.92 17.78
N GLY A 159 2.72 23.24 17.67
CA GLY A 159 1.50 23.90 17.18
C GLY A 159 1.13 23.47 15.76
N GLN A 160 2.06 23.58 14.82
CA GLN A 160 1.89 23.12 13.43
C GLN A 160 1.51 21.64 13.36
N ALA A 161 2.26 20.79 14.07
CA ALA A 161 2.03 19.35 14.10
C ALA A 161 0.66 19.00 14.71
N GLY A 162 0.21 19.72 15.75
CA GLY A 162 -1.11 19.55 16.36
C GLY A 162 -2.26 19.92 15.41
N ILE A 163 -2.10 21.00 14.62
CA ILE A 163 -3.05 21.36 13.56
C ILE A 163 -3.14 20.22 12.54
N LEU A 164 -2.01 19.72 12.02
CA LEU A 164 -1.99 18.60 11.06
C LEU A 164 -2.64 17.32 11.62
N ARG A 165 -2.40 16.98 12.89
CA ARG A 165 -3.05 15.85 13.58
C ARG A 165 -4.57 15.99 13.58
N THR A 166 -5.08 17.20 13.81
CA THR A 166 -6.52 17.49 13.88
C THR A 166 -7.16 17.55 12.49
N THR A 167 -6.54 18.27 11.54
CA THR A 167 -7.04 18.46 10.18
C THR A 167 -7.11 17.15 9.39
N TYR A 168 -6.09 16.30 9.50
CA TYR A 168 -5.99 15.04 8.76
C TYR A 168 -6.34 13.80 9.60
N GLN A 169 -6.82 13.99 10.83
CA GLN A 169 -7.23 12.93 11.77
C GLN A 169 -6.16 11.82 11.91
N LEU A 170 -4.89 12.24 12.05
CA LEU A 170 -3.76 11.32 12.03
C LEU A 170 -3.77 10.38 13.23
N THR A 171 -3.63 9.08 12.94
CA THR A 171 -3.38 8.07 13.98
C THR A 171 -2.06 8.32 14.68
N GLU A 172 -1.90 7.76 15.89
CA GLU A 172 -0.69 7.93 16.69
C GLU A 172 0.57 7.50 15.93
N ASP A 173 0.52 6.38 15.21
CA ASP A 173 1.65 5.88 14.42
C ASP A 173 1.91 6.72 13.17
N ALA A 174 0.87 7.20 12.48
CA ALA A 174 1.02 8.14 11.37
C ALA A 174 1.68 9.45 11.83
N MET A 175 1.33 9.91 13.03
CA MET A 175 1.90 11.09 13.67
C MET A 175 3.37 10.88 14.09
N LYS A 176 3.72 9.70 14.64
CA LYS A 176 5.13 9.33 14.90
C LYS A 176 5.97 9.28 13.62
N MET A 177 5.44 8.70 12.54
CA MET A 177 6.10 8.67 11.23
C MET A 177 6.28 10.08 10.65
N LEU A 178 5.25 10.94 10.75
CA LEU A 178 5.33 12.35 10.35
C LEU A 178 6.46 13.07 11.10
N LEU A 179 6.45 13.01 12.43
CA LEU A 179 7.44 13.70 13.28
C LEU A 179 8.86 13.20 13.02
N SER A 180 9.09 11.88 13.04
CA SER A 180 10.41 11.29 12.80
C SER A 180 10.98 11.63 11.42
N SER A 181 10.13 11.73 10.38
CA SER A 181 10.58 12.16 9.04
C SER A 181 11.11 13.61 9.00
N ARG A 182 10.64 14.47 9.93
CA ARG A 182 10.98 15.90 10.04
C ARG A 182 12.01 16.22 11.12
N LEU A 183 12.51 15.22 11.85
CA LEU A 183 13.74 15.35 12.62
C LEU A 183 14.95 15.25 11.69
N LYS A 184 15.92 16.15 11.84
CA LYS A 184 17.19 16.16 11.07
C LYS A 184 18.39 16.32 12.00
N GLY A 185 19.57 15.88 11.55
CA GLY A 185 20.85 16.03 12.26
C GLY A 185 20.78 15.51 13.71
N LYS A 186 21.26 16.31 14.68
CA LYS A 186 21.30 15.94 16.10
C LYS A 186 19.95 15.49 16.69
N ALA A 187 18.83 16.02 16.20
CA ALA A 187 17.50 15.62 16.66
C ALA A 187 17.11 14.22 16.14
N GLN A 188 17.53 13.89 14.91
CA GLN A 188 17.35 12.58 14.31
C GLN A 188 18.29 11.53 14.96
N GLU A 189 19.56 11.89 15.17
CA GLU A 189 20.54 11.07 15.90
C GLU A 189 20.03 10.73 17.30
N TRP A 190 19.51 11.73 18.04
CA TRP A 190 18.90 11.50 19.35
C TRP A 190 17.68 10.57 19.26
N TYR A 191 16.79 10.78 18.30
CA TYR A 191 15.58 9.98 18.15
C TYR A 191 15.93 8.50 17.95
N HIS A 192 16.89 8.20 17.07
CA HIS A 192 17.35 6.84 16.80
C HIS A 192 18.35 6.29 17.84
N SER A 193 18.87 7.11 18.77
CA SER A 193 19.85 6.65 19.78
C SER A 193 19.29 5.57 20.72
N THR A 194 17.97 5.51 20.89
CA THR A 194 17.31 4.56 21.80
C THR A 194 16.03 4.03 21.18
N ALA A 195 15.92 2.70 21.01
CA ALA A 195 14.72 2.06 20.45
C ALA A 195 13.43 2.33 21.26
N THR A 196 13.55 2.72 22.53
CA THR A 196 12.41 3.12 23.37
C THR A 196 11.70 4.38 22.87
N HIS A 197 12.38 5.26 22.12
CA HIS A 197 11.76 6.47 21.55
C HIS A 197 10.66 6.17 20.50
N LEU A 198 10.68 4.99 19.90
CA LEU A 198 9.62 4.51 18.99
C LEU A 198 8.35 4.10 19.76
N GLN A 199 8.51 3.65 21.01
CA GLN A 199 7.41 3.15 21.85
C GLN A 199 6.65 4.28 22.55
N LEU A 200 7.32 5.41 22.86
CA LEU A 200 6.70 6.61 23.44
C LEU A 200 5.47 7.06 22.64
N SER A 201 4.45 7.56 23.32
CA SER A 201 3.38 8.35 22.69
C SER A 201 3.91 9.65 22.08
N VAL A 202 3.13 10.28 21.21
CA VAL A 202 3.45 11.57 20.58
C VAL A 202 3.64 12.66 21.64
N ASP A 203 2.83 12.66 22.70
CA ASP A 203 2.93 13.66 23.76
C ASP A 203 4.15 13.45 24.67
N GLU A 204 4.47 12.20 25.04
CA GLU A 204 5.73 11.87 25.73
C GLU A 204 6.96 12.19 24.88
N LEU A 205 6.90 11.98 23.56
CA LEU A 205 7.96 12.36 22.63
C LEU A 205 8.18 13.88 22.66
N PHE A 206 7.11 14.68 22.61
CA PHE A 206 7.20 16.14 22.74
C PHE A 206 7.70 16.62 24.11
N GLU A 207 7.45 15.87 25.20
CA GLU A 207 8.05 16.14 26.51
C GLU A 207 9.54 15.81 26.55
N ARG A 208 9.95 14.67 25.97
CA ARG A 208 11.34 14.22 25.98
C ARG A 208 12.22 15.08 25.07
N MET A 209 11.66 15.51 23.93
CA MET A 209 12.25 16.55 23.08
C MET A 209 12.41 17.88 23.82
N ASP A 210 11.47 18.25 24.70
CA ASP A 210 11.60 19.46 25.53
C ASP A 210 12.86 19.40 26.38
N ARG A 211 13.01 18.33 27.18
CA ARG A 211 14.10 18.21 28.15
C ARG A 211 15.50 18.23 27.53
N ILE A 212 15.61 18.02 26.22
CA ILE A 212 16.88 17.81 25.49
C ILE A 212 17.14 18.94 24.47
N PHE A 213 16.11 19.47 23.82
CA PHE A 213 16.23 20.51 22.78
C PHE A 213 15.63 21.87 23.17
N ASN A 214 14.99 22.01 24.34
CA ASN A 214 14.45 23.29 24.79
C ASN A 214 15.56 24.24 25.25
N GLN A 215 16.30 24.79 24.29
CA GLN A 215 17.00 26.06 24.44
C GLN A 215 15.97 27.18 24.46
N ARG A 216 15.26 27.26 25.59
CA ARG A 216 14.21 28.24 25.87
C ARG A 216 14.82 29.64 25.91
N ARG A 217 15.05 30.25 24.74
CA ARG A 217 15.43 31.66 24.65
C ARG A 217 14.43 32.44 25.46
N THR A 218 14.90 33.11 26.50
CA THR A 218 14.00 33.83 27.40
C THR A 218 13.23 34.89 26.61
N ARG A 219 12.03 35.27 27.06
CA ARG A 219 11.26 36.35 26.42
C ARG A 219 12.10 37.64 26.30
N LEU A 220 13.02 37.85 27.24
CA LEU A 220 14.02 38.91 27.23
C LEU A 220 15.06 38.77 26.09
N GLU A 221 15.60 37.59 25.82
CA GLU A 221 16.48 37.34 24.68
C GLU A 221 15.76 37.54 23.34
N LEU A 222 14.52 37.07 23.24
CA LEU A 222 13.70 37.26 22.04
C LEU A 222 13.46 38.77 21.80
N ARG A 223 13.06 39.53 22.83
CA ARG A 223 12.88 40.98 22.75
C ARG A 223 14.20 41.71 22.41
N ARG A 224 15.31 41.36 23.05
CA ARG A 224 16.66 41.89 22.69
C ARG A 224 17.04 41.59 21.25
N SER A 225 16.72 40.41 20.73
CA SER A 225 17.02 40.04 19.33
C SER A 225 16.17 40.82 18.32
N PHE A 226 14.93 41.15 18.68
CA PHE A 226 14.05 42.04 17.93
C PHE A 226 14.54 43.49 17.96
N GLU A 227 14.88 44.02 19.14
CA GLU A 227 15.38 45.40 19.32
C GLU A 227 16.72 45.60 18.60
N LYS A 228 17.61 44.60 18.63
CA LYS A 228 18.89 44.64 17.90
C LYS A 228 18.72 44.64 16.36
N ARG A 229 17.55 44.28 15.84
CA ARG A 229 17.30 44.24 14.39
C ARG A 229 17.03 45.65 13.84
N MET A 230 18.11 46.27 13.35
CA MET A 230 18.10 47.50 12.55
C MET A 230 18.07 47.18 11.05
N TRP A 231 17.50 48.07 10.24
CA TRP A 231 17.59 47.98 8.77
C TRP A 231 19.05 48.19 8.34
N GLN A 232 19.57 47.35 7.44
CA GLN A 232 20.97 47.38 7.02
C GLN A 232 21.14 48.14 5.70
N VAL A 233 22.26 48.85 5.55
CA VAL A 233 22.60 49.55 4.31
C VAL A 233 22.81 48.52 3.20
N GLY A 234 22.05 48.64 2.11
CA GLY A 234 22.03 47.67 1.00
C GLY A 234 20.95 46.59 1.09
N GLU A 235 20.16 46.54 2.16
CA GLU A 235 18.98 45.68 2.28
C GLU A 235 17.72 46.40 1.77
N SER A 236 16.75 45.69 1.19
CA SER A 236 15.43 46.27 0.92
C SER A 236 14.62 46.46 2.20
N PHE A 237 13.80 47.53 2.28
CA PHE A 237 12.90 47.74 3.40
C PHE A 237 11.91 46.56 3.59
N SER A 238 11.47 45.93 2.50
CA SER A 238 10.60 44.74 2.55
C SER A 238 11.23 43.54 3.25
N THR A 239 12.54 43.31 3.06
CA THR A 239 13.27 42.21 3.73
C THR A 239 13.43 42.51 5.23
N TYR A 240 13.75 43.76 5.57
CA TYR A 240 13.83 44.24 6.95
C TYR A 240 12.48 44.12 7.68
N LEU A 241 11.40 44.63 7.08
CA LEU A 241 10.04 44.57 7.61
C LEU A 241 9.62 43.12 7.88
N HIS A 242 9.78 42.24 6.88
CA HIS A 242 9.40 40.82 7.02
C HIS A 242 10.17 40.12 8.15
N ALA A 243 11.49 40.30 8.22
CA ALA A 243 12.31 39.75 9.30
C ALA A 243 11.90 40.29 10.68
N LYS A 244 11.54 41.58 10.76
CA LYS A 244 11.16 42.23 12.01
C LYS A 244 9.77 41.81 12.50
N VAL A 245 8.81 41.59 11.58
CA VAL A 245 7.50 40.98 11.90
C VAL A 245 7.66 39.56 12.44
N ILE A 246 8.52 38.73 11.83
CA ILE A 246 8.80 37.36 12.35
C ILE A 246 9.35 37.41 13.78
N LEU A 247 10.27 38.33 14.07
CA LEU A 247 10.82 38.51 15.42
C LEU A 247 9.77 39.08 16.40
N ALA A 248 8.90 39.98 15.96
CA ALA A 248 7.79 40.53 16.75
C ALA A 248 6.80 39.44 17.18
N ASN A 249 6.42 38.56 16.24
CA ASN A 249 5.54 37.42 16.50
C ASN A 249 6.15 36.48 17.55
N LYS A 250 7.46 36.16 17.44
CA LYS A 250 8.18 35.33 18.41
C LYS A 250 8.32 35.98 19.79
N ALA A 251 8.44 37.31 19.88
CA ALA A 251 8.55 38.05 21.14
C ALA A 251 7.18 38.45 21.76
N SER A 252 6.08 38.22 21.02
CA SER A 252 4.72 38.66 21.35
C SER A 252 4.65 40.17 21.61
N ILE A 253 5.03 40.95 20.59
CA ILE A 253 4.99 42.43 20.57
C ILE A 253 3.68 42.89 19.92
N VAL A 254 3.06 43.92 20.50
CA VAL A 254 1.78 44.48 20.03
C VAL A 254 1.98 45.29 18.75
N GLN A 255 0.98 45.36 17.88
CA GLN A 255 1.08 46.04 16.58
C GLN A 255 1.43 47.54 16.70
N GLU A 256 0.93 48.22 17.74
CA GLU A 256 1.23 49.64 18.03
C GLU A 256 2.69 49.82 18.48
N GLU A 257 3.21 48.96 19.36
CA GLU A 257 4.65 48.93 19.68
C GLU A 257 5.49 48.63 18.42
N LEU A 258 5.03 47.72 17.57
CA LEU A 258 5.76 47.29 16.38
C LEU A 258 5.97 48.42 15.37
N THR A 259 5.00 49.33 15.18
CA THR A 259 5.17 50.50 14.31
C THR A 259 6.29 51.43 14.81
N ASP A 260 6.32 51.72 16.10
CA ASP A 260 7.36 52.56 16.70
C ASP A 260 8.74 51.90 16.60
N TYR A 261 8.81 50.60 16.88
CA TYR A 261 10.06 49.84 16.76
C TYR A 261 10.54 49.68 15.31
N LEU A 262 9.63 49.67 14.32
CA LEU A 262 9.99 49.65 12.89
C LEU A 262 10.66 50.95 12.47
N ILE A 263 10.07 52.10 12.82
CA ILE A 263 10.58 53.44 12.52
C ILE A 263 11.93 53.67 13.24
N ASN A 264 11.99 53.38 14.53
CA ASN A 264 13.22 53.52 15.33
C ASN A 264 14.38 52.64 14.82
N GLY A 265 14.07 51.54 14.09
CA GLY A 265 15.08 50.65 13.52
C GLY A 265 15.65 51.09 12.16
N ILE A 266 15.19 52.22 11.59
CA ILE A 266 15.74 52.83 10.37
C ILE A 266 16.99 53.66 10.76
N PRO A 267 18.20 53.39 10.22
CA PRO A 267 19.41 54.11 10.64
C PRO A 267 19.41 55.61 10.33
N ASP A 268 18.85 56.02 9.20
CA ASP A 268 18.84 57.42 8.77
C ASP A 268 17.58 58.13 9.30
N SER A 269 17.78 59.16 10.11
CA SER A 269 16.70 60.01 10.63
C SER A 269 15.85 60.64 9.52
N ARG A 270 16.43 60.90 8.34
CA ARG A 270 15.74 61.51 7.19
C ARG A 270 14.74 60.58 6.50
N MET A 271 14.74 59.29 6.85
CA MET A 271 13.78 58.30 6.36
C MET A 271 12.77 57.90 7.45
N ARG A 272 12.63 58.71 8.51
CA ARG A 272 11.68 58.50 9.62
C ARG A 272 10.52 59.50 9.66
N ASP A 273 10.62 60.59 8.89
CA ASP A 273 9.56 61.59 8.65
C ASP A 273 8.74 61.22 7.40
#